data_AF-A0A814JSZ3-F1
#
_entry.id   AF-A0A814JSZ3-F1
#
_cell.length_a   1.000
_cell.length_b   1.000
_cell.length_c   1.000
_cell.angle_alpha   90.00
_cell.angle_beta   90.00
_cell.angle_gamma   90.00
#
_symmetry.space_group_name_H-M   'P 1'
#
loop_
_entity.id
_entity.type
_entity.pdbx_description
1 polymer ?
#
loop_
_entity_poly.entity_id
_entity_poly.type
_entity_poly.pdbx_seq_one_letter_code
_entity_poly.pdbx_strand_id
1 'polypeptide(L)'
;MQQSLIYLSLGLALLCVFTQALSLHQPEIDRQRRAITEENQEQLNAEQDQAQGNKEVTQMTPSISTTASNDIKSEEDGKKNSFEDAPWYQQCKANMEFYSNQRKPEDKSENMPILSSGMALTHLVFKNHRGTNVELFKTQNGMGQEPQLVATLAPGQTHDEYLPDGWAGNFSNGAPGKNTLFEISIRTDDKNQIYYDLSNVDGSDGVMSVQAPDGSSLQSPKDAYQYPTDDTKTHGDGGQTGAYVIGFH
;
A
#
# COMPACT_ATOMS: atom_id res chain seq x y z
N MET A 1 38.44 14.23 35.62
CA MET A 1 38.23 12.77 35.65
C MET A 1 37.03 12.33 36.51
N GLN A 2 36.78 12.91 37.70
CA GLN A 2 35.65 12.46 38.54
C GLN A 2 34.24 12.70 37.95
N GLN A 3 34.01 13.77 37.18
CA GLN A 3 32.67 14.03 36.60
C GLN A 3 32.29 13.04 35.48
N SER A 4 33.22 12.58 34.65
CA SER A 4 32.91 11.61 33.58
C SER A 4 32.53 10.22 34.10
N LEU A 5 33.03 9.83 35.27
CA LEU A 5 32.68 8.55 35.90
C LEU A 5 31.23 8.54 36.44
N ILE A 6 30.73 9.70 36.88
CA ILE A 6 29.35 9.84 37.37
C ILE A 6 28.35 9.67 36.22
N TYR A 7 28.59 10.33 35.08
CA TYR A 7 27.70 10.20 33.91
C TYR A 7 27.69 8.78 33.33
N LEU A 8 28.84 8.09 33.31
CA LEU A 8 28.91 6.70 32.84
C LEU A 8 28.10 5.76 33.77
N SER A 9 28.16 5.97 35.09
CA SER A 9 27.41 5.15 36.05
C SER A 9 25.90 5.37 35.99
N LEU A 10 25.46 6.61 35.77
CA LEU A 10 24.03 6.96 35.59
C LEU A 10 23.48 6.40 34.28
N GLY A 11 24.25 6.46 33.20
CA GLY A 11 23.87 5.87 31.92
C GLY A 11 23.69 4.35 32.00
N LEU A 12 24.60 3.65 32.68
CA LEU A 12 24.53 2.20 32.85
C LEU A 12 23.33 1.78 33.72
N ALA A 13 23.05 2.53 34.79
CA ALA A 13 21.89 2.27 35.65
C ALA A 13 20.56 2.48 34.91
N LEU A 14 20.45 3.53 34.07
CA LEU A 14 19.27 3.74 33.24
C LEU A 14 19.07 2.61 32.24
N LEU A 15 20.14 2.15 31.60
CA LEU A 15 20.09 1.05 30.63
C LEU A 15 19.61 -0.27 31.27
N CYS A 16 20.05 -0.55 32.51
CA CYS A 16 19.60 -1.71 33.28
C CYS A 16 18.12 -1.64 33.66
N VAL A 17 17.60 -0.47 34.03
CA VAL A 17 16.18 -0.30 34.36
C VAL A 17 15.30 -0.48 33.12
N PHE A 18 15.72 0.05 31.98
CA PHE A 18 15.01 -0.12 30.70
C PHE A 18 14.97 -1.58 30.23
N THR A 19 16.07 -2.31 30.36
CA THR A 19 16.11 -3.74 29.98
C THR A 19 15.23 -4.60 30.88
N GLN A 20 15.16 -4.31 32.18
CA GLN A 20 14.24 -5.02 33.08
C GLN A 20 12.77 -4.69 32.81
N ALA A 21 12.45 -3.42 32.48
CA ALA A 21 11.10 -3.01 32.12
C ALA A 21 10.60 -3.69 30.84
N LEU A 22 11.45 -3.82 29.81
CA LEU A 22 11.11 -4.56 28.58
C LEU A 22 10.87 -6.05 28.87
N SER A 23 11.72 -6.68 29.69
CA SER A 23 11.58 -8.10 30.03
C SER A 23 10.28 -8.41 30.78
N LEU A 24 9.73 -7.46 31.55
CA LEU A 24 8.47 -7.63 32.28
C LEU A 24 7.23 -7.53 31.38
N HIS A 25 7.32 -6.80 30.26
CA HIS A 25 6.18 -6.58 29.36
C HIS A 25 6.15 -7.55 28.17
N GLN A 26 7.25 -8.25 27.88
CA GLN A 26 7.31 -9.22 26.79
C GLN A 26 6.21 -10.31 26.85
N PRO A 27 5.89 -10.91 28.02
CA PRO A 27 4.86 -11.95 28.09
C PRO A 27 3.45 -11.45 27.74
N GLU A 28 3.15 -10.18 28.01
CA GLU A 28 1.84 -9.58 27.70
C GLU A 28 1.74 -9.28 26.20
N ILE A 29 2.83 -8.77 25.61
CA ILE A 29 2.93 -8.57 24.16
C ILE A 29 2.76 -9.92 23.42
N ASP A 30 3.40 -10.98 23.92
CA ASP A 30 3.28 -12.32 23.34
C ASP A 30 1.89 -12.95 23.55
N ARG A 31 1.16 -12.54 24.60
CA ARG A 31 -0.25 -12.94 24.79
C ARG A 31 -1.16 -12.23 23.79
N GLN A 32 -0.98 -10.92 23.60
CA GLN A 32 -1.76 -10.13 22.64
C GLN A 32 -1.55 -10.61 21.20
N ARG A 33 -0.30 -10.93 20.82
CA ARG A 33 0.01 -11.47 19.48
C ARG A 33 -0.67 -12.82 19.21
N ARG A 34 -0.75 -13.70 20.23
CA ARG A 34 -1.45 -14.98 20.11
C ARG A 34 -2.95 -14.79 19.94
N ALA A 35 -3.56 -13.91 20.73
CA ALA A 35 -5.00 -13.61 20.62
C ALA A 35 -5.38 -13.09 19.22
N ILE A 36 -4.59 -12.18 18.65
CA ILE A 36 -4.82 -11.66 17.28
C ILE A 36 -4.68 -12.77 16.22
N THR A 37 -3.72 -13.68 16.41
CA THR A 37 -3.50 -14.78 15.47
C THR A 37 -4.65 -15.79 15.51
N GLU A 38 -5.17 -16.09 16.71
CA GLU A 38 -6.33 -16.97 16.90
C GLU A 38 -7.60 -16.37 16.30
N GLU A 39 -7.86 -15.07 16.53
CA GLU A 39 -9.01 -14.37 15.95
C GLU A 39 -8.97 -14.35 14.42
N ASN A 40 -7.81 -14.05 13.83
CA ASN A 40 -7.65 -14.07 12.38
C ASN A 40 -7.82 -15.48 11.79
N GLN A 41 -7.38 -16.52 12.50
CA GLN A 41 -7.56 -17.91 12.06
C GLN A 41 -9.02 -18.36 12.12
N GLU A 42 -9.77 -17.93 13.15
CA GLU A 42 -11.20 -18.20 13.26
C GLU A 42 -12.00 -17.53 12.14
N GLN A 43 -11.68 -16.27 11.80
CA GLN A 43 -12.30 -15.56 10.69
C GLN A 43 -12.04 -16.26 9.35
N LEU A 44 -10.80 -16.70 9.11
CA LEU A 44 -10.43 -17.41 7.89
C LEU A 44 -11.18 -18.74 7.72
N ASN A 45 -11.38 -19.47 8.82
CA ASN A 45 -12.13 -20.72 8.81
C ASN A 45 -13.63 -20.47 8.55
N ALA A 46 -14.21 -19.41 9.13
CA ALA A 46 -15.61 -19.06 8.92
C ALA A 46 -15.92 -18.66 7.45
N GLU A 47 -14.98 -17.99 6.78
CA GLU A 47 -15.11 -17.66 5.35
C GLU A 47 -15.03 -18.91 4.46
N GLN A 48 -14.19 -19.89 4.81
CA GLN A 48 -14.08 -21.15 4.06
C GLN A 48 -15.36 -22.00 4.15
N ASP A 49 -16.00 -22.03 5.33
CA ASP A 49 -17.26 -22.77 5.53
C ASP A 49 -18.43 -22.14 4.74
N GLN A 50 -18.48 -20.80 4.65
CA GLN A 50 -19.47 -20.11 3.81
C GLN A 50 -19.26 -20.38 2.31
N ALA A 51 -18.01 -20.47 1.86
CA ALA A 51 -17.68 -20.77 0.47
C ALA A 51 -18.03 -22.22 0.05
N GLN A 52 -18.06 -23.17 0.99
CA GLN A 52 -18.47 -24.55 0.72
C GLN A 52 -20.00 -24.74 0.75
N GLY A 53 -20.73 -24.02 1.60
CA GLY A 53 -22.20 -24.12 1.70
C GLY A 53 -22.97 -23.70 0.43
N ASN A 54 -22.39 -22.83 -0.40
CA ASN A 54 -23.04 -22.35 -1.63
C ASN A 54 -22.89 -23.29 -2.84
N LYS A 55 -22.27 -24.46 -2.70
CA LYS A 55 -22.08 -25.41 -3.82
C LYS A 55 -23.14 -26.52 -3.93
N GLU A 56 -24.07 -26.66 -2.98
CA GLU A 56 -25.00 -27.81 -2.94
C GLU A 56 -26.47 -27.51 -3.33
N VAL A 57 -26.84 -26.29 -3.71
CA VAL A 57 -28.24 -25.95 -4.05
C VAL A 57 -28.39 -25.53 -5.51
N THR A 58 -28.14 -26.43 -6.47
CA THR A 58 -28.66 -26.26 -7.85
C THR A 58 -28.85 -27.59 -8.58
N GLN A 59 -29.70 -28.50 -8.09
CA GLN A 59 -30.27 -29.56 -8.93
C GLN A 59 -31.68 -29.96 -8.45
N MET A 60 -32.72 -29.62 -9.24
CA MET A 60 -33.99 -30.37 -9.41
C MET A 60 -34.91 -29.73 -10.49
N THR A 61 -34.78 -30.20 -11.75
CA THR A 61 -35.80 -30.66 -12.78
C THR A 61 -37.25 -30.10 -12.88
N PRO A 62 -38.06 -30.36 -13.96
CA PRO A 62 -37.80 -30.60 -15.42
C PRO A 62 -38.80 -29.94 -16.45
N SER A 63 -38.39 -29.97 -17.74
CA SER A 63 -39.10 -30.10 -19.04
C SER A 63 -40.50 -29.53 -19.35
N ILE A 64 -40.59 -28.65 -20.37
CA ILE A 64 -41.60 -28.69 -21.47
C ILE A 64 -40.97 -28.24 -22.81
N SER A 65 -41.25 -29.00 -23.86
CA SER A 65 -40.85 -28.87 -25.27
C SER A 65 -41.60 -27.77 -26.03
N THR A 66 -40.92 -27.03 -26.94
CA THR A 66 -41.18 -27.05 -28.41
C THR A 66 -40.31 -26.07 -29.22
N THR A 67 -39.61 -26.65 -30.20
CA THR A 67 -39.44 -26.20 -31.62
C THR A 67 -38.58 -24.98 -31.99
N ALA A 68 -37.45 -25.32 -32.64
CA ALA A 68 -36.79 -24.72 -33.82
C ALA A 68 -35.85 -23.49 -33.73
N SER A 69 -34.64 -23.75 -34.25
CA SER A 69 -33.81 -22.89 -35.09
C SER A 69 -32.96 -21.80 -34.41
N ASN A 70 -31.71 -22.13 -34.10
CA ASN A 70 -30.52 -21.69 -34.85
C ASN A 70 -29.26 -22.00 -34.02
N ASP A 71 -28.34 -22.74 -34.63
CA ASP A 71 -27.02 -23.04 -34.09
C ASP A 71 -26.20 -21.75 -33.92
N ILE A 72 -26.00 -21.32 -32.68
CA ILE A 72 -24.88 -20.47 -32.30
C ILE A 72 -24.09 -21.28 -31.27
N LYS A 73 -22.97 -21.83 -31.71
CA LYS A 73 -21.96 -22.40 -30.82
C LYS A 73 -21.36 -21.23 -30.02
N SER A 74 -21.76 -21.10 -28.76
CA SER A 74 -20.97 -20.35 -27.77
C SER A 74 -19.86 -21.28 -27.26
N GLU A 75 -18.65 -21.08 -27.77
CA GLU A 75 -17.42 -21.48 -27.06
C GLU A 75 -17.33 -20.62 -25.79
N GLU A 76 -17.87 -21.12 -24.68
CA GLU A 76 -17.47 -20.66 -23.35
C GLU A 76 -16.07 -21.19 -23.07
N ASP A 77 -15.07 -20.46 -23.57
CA ASP A 77 -13.67 -20.68 -23.25
C ASP A 77 -13.47 -20.24 -21.79
N GLY A 78 -13.47 -21.23 -20.89
CA GLY A 78 -13.32 -21.09 -19.44
C GLY A 78 -11.94 -20.60 -18.99
N LYS A 79 -11.39 -19.55 -19.60
CA LYS A 79 -10.26 -18.80 -19.05
C LYS A 79 -10.76 -17.92 -17.93
N LYS A 80 -10.69 -18.45 -16.71
CA LYS A 80 -10.58 -17.60 -15.52
C LYS A 80 -9.32 -16.76 -15.73
N ASN A 81 -9.49 -15.48 -16.08
CA ASN A 81 -8.39 -14.53 -16.05
C ASN A 81 -7.88 -14.55 -14.61
N SER A 82 -6.73 -15.17 -14.38
CA SER A 82 -6.16 -15.16 -13.05
C SER A 82 -5.75 -13.72 -12.76
N PHE A 83 -5.84 -13.31 -11.50
CA PHE A 83 -5.35 -12.01 -11.04
C PHE A 83 -3.91 -11.74 -11.51
N GLU A 84 -3.11 -12.81 -11.62
CA GLU A 84 -1.74 -12.78 -12.10
C GLU A 84 -1.61 -12.47 -13.60
N ASP A 85 -2.65 -12.71 -14.41
CA ASP A 85 -2.66 -12.41 -15.84
C ASP A 85 -3.07 -10.95 -16.13
N ALA A 86 -3.45 -10.19 -15.10
CA ALA A 86 -3.86 -8.81 -15.29
C ALA A 86 -2.66 -7.95 -15.72
N PRO A 87 -2.79 -7.08 -16.75
CA PRO A 87 -1.68 -6.26 -17.23
C PRO A 87 -1.02 -5.41 -16.14
N TRP A 88 -1.81 -4.92 -15.18
CA TRP A 88 -1.32 -4.16 -14.03
C TRP A 88 -0.44 -5.02 -13.10
N TYR A 89 -0.77 -6.32 -12.91
CA TYR A 89 0.03 -7.24 -12.09
C TYR A 89 1.40 -7.50 -12.72
N GLN A 90 1.42 -7.69 -14.05
CA GLN A 90 2.68 -7.88 -14.79
C GLN A 90 3.53 -6.60 -14.80
N GLN A 91 2.91 -5.42 -14.86
CA GLN A 91 3.63 -4.14 -14.80
C GLN A 91 4.18 -3.85 -13.40
N CYS A 92 3.39 -4.07 -12.34
CA CYS A 92 3.86 -3.98 -10.97
C CYS A 92 5.04 -4.95 -10.74
N LYS A 93 4.95 -6.18 -11.26
CA LYS A 93 6.04 -7.16 -11.20
C LYS A 93 7.30 -6.68 -11.94
N ALA A 94 7.17 -6.13 -13.14
CA ALA A 94 8.29 -5.59 -13.91
C ALA A 94 8.97 -4.41 -13.18
N ASN A 95 8.17 -3.50 -12.62
CA ASN A 95 8.67 -2.39 -11.80
C ASN A 95 9.39 -2.93 -10.54
N MET A 96 8.83 -3.96 -9.86
CA MET A 96 9.48 -4.62 -8.73
C MET A 96 10.82 -5.28 -9.09
N GLU A 97 10.89 -5.97 -10.23
CA GLU A 97 12.12 -6.61 -10.71
C GLU A 97 13.18 -5.56 -11.07
N PHE A 98 12.77 -4.44 -11.69
CA PHE A 98 13.67 -3.33 -11.97
C PHE A 98 14.28 -2.75 -10.68
N TYR A 99 13.45 -2.50 -9.65
CA TYR A 99 13.93 -1.90 -8.40
C TYR A 99 14.67 -2.89 -7.48
N SER A 100 14.31 -4.17 -7.48
CA SER A 100 15.04 -5.20 -6.70
C SER A 100 16.42 -5.49 -7.27
N ASN A 101 16.60 -5.41 -8.59
CA ASN A 101 17.89 -5.59 -9.26
C ASN A 101 18.86 -4.40 -9.09
N GLN A 102 18.39 -3.27 -8.56
CA GLN A 102 19.24 -2.13 -8.19
C GLN A 102 19.75 -2.21 -6.73
N ARG A 103 19.30 -3.19 -5.92
CA ARG A 103 19.82 -3.40 -4.56
C ARG A 103 21.15 -4.16 -4.62
N LYS A 104 22.17 -3.64 -3.92
CA LYS A 104 23.41 -4.40 -3.71
C LYS A 104 23.11 -5.61 -2.79
N PRO A 105 23.77 -6.77 -2.97
CA PRO A 105 23.49 -8.00 -2.23
C PRO A 105 23.69 -7.94 -0.71
N GLU A 106 24.24 -6.84 -0.19
CA GLU A 106 24.78 -6.72 1.16
C GLU A 106 23.72 -6.31 2.21
N ASP A 107 22.52 -5.90 1.77
CA ASP A 107 21.41 -5.43 2.64
C ASP A 107 20.38 -6.51 3.03
N LYS A 108 20.67 -7.79 2.82
CA LYS A 108 19.75 -8.90 3.16
C LYS A 108 20.02 -9.49 4.55
N SER A 109 19.88 -8.70 5.62
CA SER A 109 19.76 -9.28 6.96
C SER A 109 18.37 -9.07 7.54
N GLU A 110 17.69 -10.19 7.73
CA GLU A 110 16.36 -10.34 8.32
C GLU A 110 16.44 -10.10 9.84
N ASN A 111 15.87 -8.99 10.33
CA ASN A 111 15.39 -8.83 11.72
C ASN A 111 14.66 -7.49 11.89
N MET A 112 13.36 -7.54 12.17
CA MET A 112 12.50 -6.45 12.70
C MET A 112 11.47 -7.12 13.63
N PRO A 113 10.94 -6.49 14.72
CA PRO A 113 10.92 -5.04 14.98
C PRO A 113 11.15 -4.63 16.46
N ILE A 114 11.65 -3.41 16.72
CA ILE A 114 11.29 -2.61 17.91
C ILE A 114 11.26 -1.12 17.51
N LEU A 115 10.11 -0.47 17.72
CA LEU A 115 9.92 0.97 17.59
C LEU A 115 10.68 1.70 18.71
N SER A 116 11.92 2.12 18.44
CA SER A 116 12.64 3.12 19.25
C SER A 116 12.53 4.49 18.58
N SER A 117 12.21 5.51 19.39
CA SER A 117 12.22 6.94 19.07
C SER A 117 13.17 7.33 17.92
N GLY A 118 12.63 7.71 16.76
CA GLY A 118 13.42 8.33 15.69
C GLY A 118 13.12 7.92 14.25
N MET A 119 12.11 7.08 13.95
CA MET A 119 11.74 6.87 12.55
C MET A 119 11.12 8.14 11.98
N ALA A 120 11.77 8.73 10.98
CA ALA A 120 11.16 9.77 10.18
C ALA A 120 9.96 9.13 9.46
N LEU A 121 8.78 9.72 9.63
CA LEU A 121 7.61 9.32 8.86
C LEU A 121 7.45 10.33 7.74
N THR A 122 7.27 9.83 6.52
CA THR A 122 6.88 10.69 5.40
C THR A 122 5.42 11.07 5.59
N HIS A 123 5.16 12.37 5.63
CA HIS A 123 3.83 12.92 5.85
C HIS A 123 3.16 13.27 4.52
N LEU A 124 1.98 12.70 4.30
CA LEU A 124 1.13 13.00 3.15
C LEU A 124 -0.15 13.68 3.65
N VAL A 125 -0.60 14.69 2.92
CA VAL A 125 -1.85 15.41 3.17
C VAL A 125 -2.71 15.33 1.93
N PHE A 126 -3.78 14.54 1.99
CA PHE A 126 -4.76 14.41 0.92
C PHE A 126 -5.85 15.45 1.07
N LYS A 127 -6.26 16.09 -0.02
CA LYS A 127 -7.28 17.14 -0.06
C LYS A 127 -8.30 16.87 -1.14
N ASN A 128 -9.59 16.88 -0.78
CA ASN A 128 -10.66 16.78 -1.74
C ASN A 128 -11.12 18.18 -2.21
N HIS A 129 -10.79 18.55 -3.43
CA HIS A 129 -11.29 19.76 -4.10
C HIS A 129 -12.50 19.50 -5.00
N ARG A 130 -12.91 18.23 -5.16
CA ARG A 130 -14.08 17.84 -5.96
C ARG A 130 -15.38 18.30 -5.29
N GLY A 131 -16.42 18.44 -6.11
CA GLY A 131 -17.79 18.64 -5.64
C GLY A 131 -18.48 17.37 -5.12
N THR A 132 -17.78 16.22 -5.13
CA THR A 132 -18.26 14.90 -4.69
C THR A 132 -17.32 14.29 -3.67
N ASN A 133 -17.75 13.22 -3.01
CA ASN A 133 -16.88 12.47 -2.11
C ASN A 133 -15.71 11.84 -2.89
N VAL A 134 -14.57 11.72 -2.19
CA VAL A 134 -13.40 10.94 -2.60
C VAL A 134 -13.25 9.76 -1.65
N GLU A 135 -13.10 8.56 -2.19
CA GLU A 135 -12.75 7.36 -1.41
C GLU A 135 -11.26 7.14 -1.56
N LEU A 136 -10.48 7.47 -0.54
CA LEU A 136 -9.03 7.33 -0.59
C LEU A 136 -8.64 5.87 -0.36
N PHE A 137 -8.13 5.22 -1.40
CA PHE A 137 -7.56 3.88 -1.29
C PHE A 137 -6.03 3.95 -1.28
N LYS A 138 -5.43 3.06 -0.48
CA LYS A 138 -4.00 2.84 -0.37
C LYS A 138 -3.68 1.41 -0.78
N THR A 139 -2.69 1.24 -1.66
CA THR A 139 -2.19 -0.07 -2.07
C THR A 139 -0.70 -0.12 -1.84
N GLN A 140 -0.22 -1.06 -1.01
CA GLN A 140 1.20 -1.25 -0.77
C GLN A 140 1.79 -2.21 -1.81
N ASN A 141 3.00 -1.91 -2.30
CA ASN A 141 3.73 -2.80 -3.19
C ASN A 141 4.10 -4.11 -2.48
N GLY A 142 3.81 -5.23 -3.13
CA GLY A 142 4.04 -6.58 -2.62
C GLY A 142 2.98 -7.54 -3.14
N MET A 143 3.31 -8.82 -3.24
CA MET A 143 2.34 -9.81 -3.74
C MET A 143 1.19 -9.99 -2.75
N GLY A 144 -0.05 -9.90 -3.24
CA GLY A 144 -1.26 -10.26 -2.50
C GLY A 144 -1.75 -9.25 -1.46
N GLN A 145 -1.29 -8.00 -1.51
CA GLN A 145 -1.85 -6.95 -0.65
C GLN A 145 -3.11 -6.37 -1.29
N GLU A 146 -4.24 -6.58 -0.63
CA GLU A 146 -5.51 -6.00 -1.06
C GLU A 146 -5.51 -4.48 -0.83
N PRO A 147 -6.14 -3.70 -1.72
CA PRO A 147 -6.32 -2.26 -1.55
C PRO A 147 -7.11 -1.95 -0.29
N GLN A 148 -6.66 -0.95 0.47
CA GLN A 148 -7.28 -0.57 1.72
C GLN A 148 -7.97 0.79 1.57
N LEU A 149 -9.27 0.86 1.86
CA LEU A 149 -9.97 2.14 2.04
C LEU A 149 -9.43 2.77 3.33
N VAL A 150 -8.70 3.87 3.21
CA VAL A 150 -8.11 4.57 4.37
C VAL A 150 -8.99 5.72 4.84
N ALA A 151 -9.74 6.37 3.95
CA ALA A 151 -10.65 7.46 4.30
C ALA A 151 -11.72 7.70 3.22
N THR A 152 -12.85 8.29 3.63
CA THR A 152 -13.81 8.92 2.71
C THR A 152 -13.83 10.42 3.00
N LEU A 153 -13.46 11.23 2.01
CA LEU A 153 -13.34 12.68 2.13
C LEU A 153 -14.53 13.35 1.46
N ALA A 154 -15.36 14.06 2.22
CA ALA A 154 -16.36 14.97 1.66
C ALA A 154 -15.67 16.18 0.97
N PRO A 155 -16.38 16.93 0.11
CA PRO A 155 -15.85 18.14 -0.50
C PRO A 155 -15.20 19.09 0.50
N GLY A 156 -13.96 19.51 0.24
CA GLY A 156 -13.17 20.39 1.10
C GLY A 156 -12.48 19.73 2.29
N GLN A 157 -12.68 18.43 2.53
CA GLN A 157 -12.00 17.72 3.62
C GLN A 157 -10.56 17.33 3.28
N THR A 158 -9.79 17.08 4.34
CA THR A 158 -8.40 16.64 4.28
C THR A 158 -8.17 15.38 5.11
N HIS A 159 -7.18 14.58 4.72
CA HIS A 159 -6.71 13.42 5.49
C HIS A 159 -5.19 13.40 5.55
N ASP A 160 -4.65 13.10 6.72
CA ASP A 160 -3.22 12.99 6.98
C ASP A 160 -2.83 11.51 7.01
N GLU A 161 -1.82 11.13 6.23
CA GLU A 161 -1.26 9.79 6.21
C GLU A 161 0.24 9.86 6.54
N TYR A 162 0.71 8.90 7.33
CA TYR A 162 2.11 8.80 7.72
C TYR A 162 2.67 7.46 7.25
N LEU A 163 3.67 7.53 6.39
CA LEU A 163 4.30 6.35 5.81
C LEU A 163 5.65 6.08 6.48
N PRO A 164 5.92 4.82 6.84
CA PRO A 164 7.22 4.45 7.36
C PRO A 164 8.27 4.46 6.24
N ASP A 165 9.51 4.65 6.67
CA ASP A 165 10.71 4.32 5.91
C ASP A 165 10.59 2.94 5.22
N GLY A 166 11.02 2.86 3.96
CA GLY A 166 10.96 1.63 3.16
C GLY A 166 9.59 1.34 2.53
N TRP A 167 8.56 2.15 2.81
CA TRP A 167 7.24 1.97 2.21
C TRP A 167 7.25 2.34 0.73
N ALA A 168 6.59 1.53 -0.09
CA ALA A 168 6.34 1.83 -1.49
C ALA A 168 4.93 1.37 -1.87
N GLY A 169 4.26 2.11 -2.75
CA GLY A 169 2.88 1.83 -3.13
C GLY A 169 2.22 3.00 -3.83
N ASN A 170 0.89 2.97 -3.91
CA ASN A 170 0.10 4.01 -4.54
C ASN A 170 -1.16 4.39 -3.76
N PHE A 171 -1.72 5.54 -4.12
CA PHE A 171 -2.99 6.05 -3.64
C PHE A 171 -3.88 6.44 -4.80
N SER A 172 -5.20 6.26 -4.64
CA SER A 172 -6.18 6.62 -5.67
C SER A 172 -7.53 6.99 -5.06
N ASN A 173 -8.40 7.55 -5.90
CA ASN A 173 -9.82 7.73 -5.58
C ASN A 173 -10.63 6.55 -6.11
N GLY A 174 -11.21 5.77 -5.19
CA GLY A 174 -11.92 4.52 -5.47
C GLY A 174 -10.99 3.30 -5.43
N ALA A 175 -11.59 2.11 -5.38
CA ALA A 175 -10.84 0.86 -5.48
C ALA A 175 -10.03 0.79 -6.79
N PRO A 176 -8.95 0.00 -6.87
CA PRO A 176 -8.12 -0.05 -8.07
C PRO A 176 -8.92 -0.35 -9.33
N GLY A 177 -8.53 0.34 -10.39
CA GLY A 177 -9.26 0.38 -11.64
C GLY A 177 -8.72 1.51 -12.49
N LYS A 178 -9.58 2.12 -13.31
CA LYS A 178 -9.20 3.20 -14.22
C LYS A 178 -9.08 4.56 -13.52
N ASN A 179 -8.18 4.64 -12.54
CA ASN A 179 -8.00 5.82 -11.70
C ASN A 179 -6.66 6.50 -11.99
N THR A 180 -6.59 7.81 -11.75
CA THR A 180 -5.29 8.47 -11.62
C THR A 180 -4.65 8.04 -10.31
N LEU A 181 -3.38 7.65 -10.35
CA LEU A 181 -2.62 7.19 -9.19
C LEU A 181 -1.61 8.25 -8.74
N PHE A 182 -1.44 8.38 -7.43
CA PHE A 182 -0.22 8.93 -6.84
C PHE A 182 0.66 7.77 -6.40
N GLU A 183 1.84 7.65 -6.99
CA GLU A 183 2.80 6.59 -6.67
C GLU A 183 3.94 7.17 -5.84
N ILE A 184 4.39 6.44 -4.81
CA ILE A 184 5.48 6.87 -3.94
C ILE A 184 6.30 5.68 -3.46
N SER A 185 7.61 5.88 -3.36
CA SER A 185 8.60 4.94 -2.83
C SER A 185 9.59 5.67 -1.92
N ILE A 186 9.61 5.30 -0.64
CA ILE A 186 10.47 5.88 0.39
C ILE A 186 11.65 4.93 0.59
N ARG A 187 12.83 5.34 0.15
CA ARG A 187 14.04 4.50 0.25
C ARG A 187 14.86 4.90 1.46
N THR A 188 15.28 3.88 2.19
CA THR A 188 16.19 3.98 3.35
C THR A 188 17.66 3.80 2.96
N ASP A 189 17.99 3.98 1.67
CA ASP A 189 19.38 3.87 1.23
C ASP A 189 20.21 5.06 1.71
N ASP A 190 21.50 5.05 1.38
CA ASP A 190 22.50 6.05 1.78
C ASP A 190 22.14 7.51 1.43
N LYS A 191 21.11 7.72 0.61
CA LYS A 191 20.63 9.02 0.15
C LYS A 191 19.28 9.43 0.72
N ASN A 192 18.65 8.56 1.53
CA ASN A 192 17.33 8.78 2.12
C ASN A 192 16.30 9.31 1.09
N GLN A 193 16.25 8.70 -0.09
CA GLN A 193 15.57 9.29 -1.24
C GLN A 193 14.09 8.90 -1.27
N ILE A 194 13.20 9.88 -1.43
CA ILE A 194 11.80 9.63 -1.79
C ILE A 194 11.67 9.81 -3.29
N TYR A 195 10.97 8.88 -3.93
CA TYR A 195 10.55 8.95 -5.32
C TYR A 195 9.04 9.00 -5.40
N TYR A 196 8.50 9.85 -6.27
CA TYR A 196 7.07 9.98 -6.46
C TYR A 196 6.72 10.44 -7.87
N ASP A 197 5.50 10.13 -8.29
CA ASP A 197 4.93 10.55 -9.56
C ASP A 197 3.40 10.43 -9.57
N LEU A 198 2.81 10.86 -10.70
CA LEU A 198 1.42 10.63 -11.02
C LEU A 198 1.33 9.66 -12.19
N SER A 199 0.32 8.79 -12.20
CA SER A 199 0.13 7.82 -13.27
C SER A 199 -1.31 7.76 -13.74
N ASN A 200 -1.48 7.79 -15.06
CA ASN A 200 -2.73 7.56 -15.77
C ASN A 200 -2.67 6.29 -16.63
N VAL A 201 -1.66 5.44 -16.42
CA VAL A 201 -1.41 4.24 -17.23
C VAL A 201 -2.63 3.31 -17.24
N ASP A 202 -3.28 3.16 -16.09
CA ASP A 202 -4.47 2.30 -15.94
C ASP A 202 -5.78 3.02 -16.30
N GLY A 203 -5.73 4.34 -16.48
CA GLY A 203 -6.87 5.19 -16.74
C GLY A 203 -6.81 6.49 -15.96
N SER A 204 -7.89 7.26 -15.99
CA SER A 204 -8.00 8.50 -15.21
C SER A 204 -9.46 8.73 -14.83
N ASP A 205 -9.67 9.03 -13.55
CA ASP A 205 -10.97 9.37 -12.96
C ASP A 205 -11.08 10.87 -12.64
N GLY A 206 -10.06 11.65 -12.98
CA GLY A 206 -10.04 13.10 -12.81
C GLY A 206 -8.63 13.66 -12.68
N VAL A 207 -8.53 14.94 -12.33
CA VAL A 207 -7.23 15.61 -12.16
C VAL A 207 -6.72 15.36 -10.74
N MET A 208 -5.44 15.01 -10.64
CA MET A 208 -4.72 14.90 -9.39
C MET A 208 -3.52 15.84 -9.42
N SER A 209 -3.21 16.46 -8.30
CA SER A 209 -2.01 17.30 -8.15
C SER A 209 -1.18 16.86 -6.96
N VAL A 210 0.13 17.06 -7.03
CA VAL A 210 1.07 16.88 -5.91
C VAL A 210 1.84 18.17 -5.72
N GLN A 211 1.95 18.64 -4.50
CA GLN A 211 2.90 19.67 -4.08
C GLN A 211 3.88 19.02 -3.10
N ALA A 212 5.14 18.89 -3.51
CA ALA A 212 6.18 18.30 -2.67
C ALA A 212 6.78 19.34 -1.70
N PRO A 213 7.47 18.87 -0.63
CA PRO A 213 8.11 19.74 0.36
C PRO A 213 9.13 20.74 -0.22
N ASP A 214 9.80 20.35 -1.31
CA ASP A 214 10.81 21.17 -2.00
C ASP A 214 10.22 22.32 -2.84
N GLY A 215 8.89 22.43 -2.89
CA GLY A 215 8.18 23.42 -3.68
C GLY A 215 7.85 22.97 -5.10
N SER A 216 8.29 21.79 -5.55
CA SER A 216 7.90 21.24 -6.85
C SER A 216 6.43 20.83 -6.88
N SER A 217 5.79 21.01 -8.03
CA SER A 217 4.38 20.70 -8.22
C SER A 217 4.18 19.85 -9.48
N LEU A 218 3.35 18.83 -9.37
CA LEU A 218 2.91 17.96 -10.47
C LEU A 218 1.40 18.05 -10.63
N GLN A 219 0.91 17.93 -11.85
CA GLN A 219 -0.52 17.84 -12.13
C GLN A 219 -0.83 16.90 -13.30
N SER A 220 -1.76 15.97 -13.09
CA SER A 220 -2.28 15.12 -14.16
C SER A 220 -3.24 15.92 -15.09
N PRO A 221 -3.35 15.57 -16.37
CA PRO A 221 -2.60 14.51 -17.06
C PRO A 221 -1.18 14.92 -17.47
N LYS A 222 -0.86 16.22 -17.47
CA LYS A 222 0.37 16.76 -18.07
C LYS A 222 1.65 16.11 -17.53
N ASP A 223 1.72 15.95 -16.22
CA ASP A 223 2.91 15.46 -15.51
C ASP A 223 2.76 13.99 -15.10
N ALA A 224 1.71 13.30 -15.56
CA ALA A 224 1.45 11.91 -15.25
C ALA A 224 1.96 10.96 -16.34
N TYR A 225 2.40 9.76 -15.95
CA TYR A 225 2.67 8.67 -16.88
C TYR A 225 1.42 8.33 -17.71
N GLN A 226 1.55 8.27 -19.03
CA GLN A 226 0.43 7.98 -19.93
C GLN A 226 0.47 6.54 -20.49
N TYR A 227 1.61 5.87 -20.38
CA TYR A 227 1.81 4.51 -20.86
C TYR A 227 2.93 3.84 -20.06
N PRO A 228 2.94 2.49 -19.96
CA PRO A 228 3.84 1.79 -19.03
C PRO A 228 5.33 1.95 -19.30
N THR A 229 5.71 2.32 -20.53
CA THR A 229 7.11 2.49 -20.94
C THR A 229 7.58 3.95 -20.88
N ASP A 230 6.76 4.86 -20.37
CA ASP A 230 7.22 6.21 -20.04
C ASP A 230 7.97 6.12 -18.71
N ASP A 231 9.24 6.55 -18.70
CA ASP A 231 10.11 6.57 -17.51
C ASP A 231 10.58 7.99 -17.17
N THR A 232 9.93 9.01 -17.76
CA THR A 232 10.40 10.40 -17.70
C THR A 232 9.74 11.26 -16.62
N LYS A 233 8.78 10.71 -15.86
CA LYS A 233 7.91 11.48 -14.95
C LYS A 233 8.20 11.26 -13.47
N THR A 234 9.15 10.40 -13.12
CA THR A 234 9.51 10.19 -11.71
C THR A 234 10.31 11.37 -11.18
N HIS A 235 9.87 11.89 -10.03
CA HIS A 235 10.55 12.93 -9.28
C HIS A 235 11.24 12.33 -8.06
N GLY A 236 12.34 12.95 -7.64
CA GLY A 236 13.00 12.63 -6.39
C GLY A 236 13.31 13.90 -5.60
N ASP A 237 13.01 13.91 -4.30
CA ASP A 237 13.11 15.10 -3.44
C ASP A 237 14.36 15.17 -2.53
N GLY A 238 15.12 14.08 -2.42
CA GLY A 238 16.29 13.97 -1.55
C GLY A 238 15.97 13.73 -0.06
N GLY A 239 14.77 13.25 0.25
CA GLY A 239 14.36 12.92 1.63
C GLY A 239 14.04 14.13 2.46
N GLN A 240 13.42 15.15 1.85
CA GLN A 240 13.17 16.40 2.54
C GLN A 240 12.11 16.25 3.62
N THR A 241 12.31 16.96 4.73
CA THR A 241 11.34 17.04 5.81
C THR A 241 10.20 17.99 5.41
N GLY A 242 8.98 17.48 5.35
CA GLY A 242 7.79 18.27 5.09
C GLY A 242 6.62 17.40 4.65
N ALA A 243 5.49 18.03 4.35
CA ALA A 243 4.31 17.34 3.88
C ALA A 243 4.25 17.37 2.35
N TYR A 244 3.96 16.22 1.75
CA TYR A 244 3.45 16.15 0.39
C TYR A 244 1.96 16.47 0.43
N VAL A 245 1.50 17.42 -0.37
CA VAL A 245 0.08 17.76 -0.45
C VAL A 245 -0.49 17.23 -1.76
N ILE A 246 -1.40 16.27 -1.65
CA ILE A 246 -2.06 15.61 -2.77
C ILE A 246 -3.48 16.16 -2.90
N GLY A 247 -3.85 16.67 -4.07
CA GLY A 247 -5.18 17.23 -4.33
C GLY A 247 -5.95 16.43 -5.35
N PHE A 248 -7.21 16.09 -5.05
CA PHE A 248 -8.19 15.53 -5.99
C PHE A 248 -9.07 16.65 -6.52
N HIS A 249 -9.14 16.83 -7.85
CA HIS A 249 -9.89 17.89 -8.53
C HIS A 249 -10.94 17.35 -9.48
#